data_AF-A0A9P7VK94-F1
#
_entry.id   AF-A0A9P7VK94-F1
#
_cell.length_a   1.000
_cell.length_b   1.000
_cell.length_c   1.000
_cell.angle_alpha   90.00
_cell.angle_beta   90.00
_cell.angle_gamma   90.00
#
_symmetry.space_group_name_H-M   'P 1'
#
loop_
_entity.id
_entity.type
_entity.pdbx_description
1 polymer ?
#
loop_
_entity_poly.entity_id
_entity_poly.type
_entity_poly.pdbx_seq_one_letter_code
_entity_poly.pdbx_strand_id
1 'polypeptide(L)'
;MANDLPPQSLALSDIIHTMSPSPAPQNMEQSQSVNGTDTEERARSLDPPQVIDLKSYRHKLSEMGFSSSETESATSRERELANMVLSLLDAGRWDPTQLFKQAETISGLMQERELMLQLFSEERARWKSEKEGWERSAEALIAQKTKEAPDAFKTEVSHSRITTRNSAIPIWIAIDILQLAIGIRQ
;
A
#
# COMPACT_ATOMS: atom_id res chain seq x y z
N MET A 1 0.50 -55.50 12.33
CA MET A 1 0.06 -55.04 11.00
C MET A 1 -0.11 -53.54 11.10
N ALA A 2 0.93 -52.78 10.73
CA ALA A 2 0.94 -51.32 10.81
C ALA A 2 0.51 -50.78 9.44
N ASN A 3 -0.50 -49.92 9.43
CA ASN A 3 -0.98 -49.25 8.22
C ASN A 3 -0.03 -48.11 7.86
N ASP A 4 0.80 -48.34 6.83
CA ASP A 4 1.51 -47.28 6.11
C ASP A 4 0.51 -46.51 5.24
N LEU A 5 0.06 -45.36 5.70
CA LEU A 5 -0.57 -44.34 4.85
C LEU A 5 0.52 -43.37 4.38
N PRO A 6 0.68 -43.15 3.06
CA PRO A 6 1.62 -42.15 2.57
C PRO A 6 1.19 -40.75 3.03
N PRO A 7 2.15 -39.82 3.25
CA PRO A 7 1.82 -38.45 3.63
C PRO A 7 0.97 -37.83 2.52
N GLN A 8 -0.21 -37.33 2.90
CA GLN A 8 -1.08 -36.60 1.98
C GLN A 8 -0.32 -35.37 1.50
N SER A 9 0.05 -35.37 0.22
CA SER A 9 0.67 -34.23 -0.44
C SER A 9 -0.33 -33.07 -0.41
N LEU A 10 -0.04 -32.06 0.40
CA LEU A 10 -0.72 -30.77 0.34
C LEU A 10 -0.30 -30.11 -0.98
N ALA A 11 -1.06 -30.38 -2.04
CA ALA A 11 -0.86 -29.71 -3.32
C ALA A 11 -1.11 -28.21 -3.11
N LEU A 12 -0.12 -27.39 -3.48
CA LEU A 12 -0.18 -25.90 -3.44
C LEU A 12 -1.40 -25.32 -4.18
N SER A 13 -2.08 -26.14 -4.98
CA SER A 13 -3.35 -25.86 -5.65
C SER A 13 -4.51 -25.54 -4.69
N ASP A 14 -4.50 -26.08 -3.47
CA ASP A 14 -5.57 -25.85 -2.47
C ASP A 14 -5.36 -24.58 -1.62
N ILE A 15 -4.18 -23.96 -1.70
CA ILE A 15 -3.87 -22.73 -0.94
C ILE A 15 -4.29 -21.47 -1.71
N ILE A 16 -4.60 -21.58 -3.01
CA ILE A 16 -5.05 -20.46 -3.82
C ILE A 16 -6.55 -20.60 -4.10
N HIS A 17 -7.35 -20.65 -3.03
CA HIS A 17 -8.71 -20.15 -3.13
C HIS A 17 -8.62 -18.63 -3.30
N THR A 18 -8.61 -18.20 -4.56
CA THR A 18 -8.82 -16.81 -4.95
C THR A 18 -10.09 -16.34 -4.26
N MET A 19 -9.95 -15.53 -3.23
CA MET A 19 -11.05 -14.84 -2.59
C MET A 19 -11.94 -14.25 -3.68
N SER A 20 -13.18 -14.73 -3.72
CA SER A 20 -14.22 -14.24 -4.61
C SER A 20 -14.21 -12.70 -4.61
N PRO A 21 -14.13 -12.03 -5.76
CA PRO A 21 -14.27 -10.58 -5.78
C PRO A 21 -15.69 -10.23 -5.34
N SER A 22 -15.83 -9.54 -4.21
CA SER A 22 -17.09 -8.91 -3.86
C SER A 22 -17.54 -8.00 -5.01
N PRO A 23 -18.81 -8.03 -5.44
CA PRO A 23 -19.31 -7.09 -6.43
C PRO A 23 -19.22 -5.69 -5.84
N ALA A 24 -18.33 -4.86 -6.40
CA ALA A 24 -18.23 -3.45 -6.08
C ALA A 24 -19.54 -2.74 -6.46
N PRO A 25 -19.97 -1.70 -5.72
CA PRO A 25 -21.12 -0.89 -6.10
C PRO A 25 -20.88 -0.28 -7.48
N GLN A 26 -21.82 -0.49 -8.40
CA GLN A 26 -21.81 0.11 -9.73
C GLN A 26 -21.95 1.62 -9.58
N ASN A 27 -20.82 2.33 -9.60
CA ASN A 27 -20.81 3.78 -9.74
C ASN A 27 -21.13 4.10 -11.21
N MET A 28 -22.42 4.18 -11.52
CA MET A 28 -22.88 4.84 -12.72
C MET A 28 -22.62 6.34 -12.53
N GLU A 29 -21.53 6.84 -13.09
CA GLU A 29 -21.50 8.16 -13.74
C GLU A 29 -20.17 8.34 -14.46
N GLN A 30 -20.26 8.15 -15.76
CA GLN A 30 -19.21 8.29 -16.74
C GLN A 30 -19.06 9.78 -17.09
N SER A 31 -17.80 10.21 -17.21
CA SER A 31 -17.32 11.31 -18.05
C SER A 31 -17.33 12.73 -17.46
N GLN A 32 -16.18 13.18 -16.96
CA GLN A 32 -15.37 14.12 -17.75
C GLN A 32 -13.92 14.17 -17.26
N SER A 33 -13.04 14.03 -18.25
CA SER A 33 -11.58 14.13 -18.20
C SER A 33 -11.12 15.53 -17.79
N VAL A 34 -9.93 15.59 -17.18
CA VAL A 34 -8.79 16.47 -17.52
C VAL A 34 -8.12 17.06 -16.26
N ASN A 35 -6.86 16.68 -16.10
CA ASN A 35 -5.77 17.32 -15.34
C ASN A 35 -5.79 17.28 -13.80
N GLY A 36 -4.72 16.66 -13.28
CA GLY A 36 -4.34 16.73 -11.88
C GLY A 36 -3.75 18.09 -11.53
N THR A 37 -4.39 18.77 -10.59
CA THR A 37 -3.80 19.70 -9.60
C THR A 37 -4.74 19.97 -8.42
N ASP A 38 -5.94 19.39 -8.37
CA ASP A 38 -6.98 19.87 -7.45
C ASP A 38 -7.04 19.11 -6.11
N THR A 39 -6.14 18.14 -5.90
CA THR A 39 -6.12 17.39 -4.61
C THR A 39 -5.55 18.23 -3.47
N GLU A 40 -4.74 19.26 -3.75
CA GLU A 40 -4.19 20.15 -2.71
C GLU A 40 -5.14 21.27 -2.28
N GLU A 41 -6.04 21.75 -3.14
CA GLU A 41 -6.97 22.83 -2.76
C GLU A 41 -8.08 22.35 -1.83
N ARG A 42 -8.50 21.08 -1.94
CA ARG A 42 -9.47 20.51 -1.00
C ARG A 42 -8.94 20.43 0.44
N ALA A 43 -7.62 20.36 0.62
CA ALA A 43 -7.00 20.34 1.95
C ALA A 43 -6.85 21.73 2.58
N ARG A 44 -6.98 22.83 1.79
CA ARG A 44 -6.88 24.22 2.30
C ARG A 44 -8.22 24.84 2.70
N SER A 45 -9.34 24.19 2.39
CA SER A 45 -10.68 24.58 2.85
C SER A 45 -11.08 23.82 4.13
N LEU A 46 -10.19 23.87 5.11
CA LEU A 46 -10.48 23.51 6.50
C LEU A 46 -10.13 24.71 7.36
N ASP A 47 -10.67 25.88 6.99
CA ASP A 47 -10.81 26.91 8.02
C ASP A 47 -11.63 26.24 9.14
N PRO A 48 -11.12 26.17 10.38
CA PRO A 48 -11.90 25.63 11.48
C PRO A 48 -13.23 26.37 11.44
N PRO A 49 -14.39 25.67 11.45
CA PRO A 49 -15.67 26.33 11.37
C PRO A 49 -15.62 27.44 12.42
N GLN A 50 -15.74 28.70 11.97
CA GLN A 50 -15.95 29.81 12.89
C GLN A 50 -16.96 29.31 13.90
N VAL A 51 -16.78 29.64 15.18
CA VAL A 51 -17.73 29.25 16.23
C VAL A 51 -19.05 29.93 15.89
N ILE A 52 -19.80 29.31 14.98
CA ILE A 52 -21.08 29.74 14.49
C ILE A 52 -21.95 29.60 15.72
N ASP A 53 -22.47 30.72 16.20
CA ASP A 53 -23.39 30.70 17.31
C ASP A 53 -24.72 30.10 16.83
N LEU A 54 -24.78 28.77 16.81
CA LEU A 54 -25.93 27.97 16.37
C LEU A 54 -27.18 28.35 17.17
N LYS A 55 -27.03 28.87 18.39
CA LYS A 55 -28.13 29.37 19.22
C LYS A 55 -28.71 30.66 18.66
N SER A 56 -27.87 31.58 18.17
CA SER A 56 -28.31 32.82 17.53
C SER A 56 -29.13 32.54 16.25
N TYR A 57 -28.68 31.60 15.41
CA TYR A 57 -29.45 31.20 14.22
C TYR A 57 -30.77 30.52 14.57
N ARG A 58 -30.78 29.64 15.57
CA ARG A 58 -32.01 28.99 16.07
C ARG A 58 -32.99 30.02 16.64
N HIS A 59 -32.49 31.00 17.38
CA HIS A 59 -33.31 32.09 17.92
C HIS A 59 -33.92 32.94 16.81
N LYS A 60 -33.13 33.30 15.79
CA LYS A 60 -33.60 34.06 14.63
C LYS A 60 -34.66 33.30 13.82
N LEU A 61 -34.50 32.00 13.63
CA LEU A 61 -35.52 31.13 13.01
C LEU A 61 -36.81 31.06 13.82
N SER A 62 -36.69 31.08 15.15
CA SER A 62 -37.84 31.14 16.06
C SER A 62 -38.54 32.51 16.03
N GLU A 63 -37.77 33.60 15.96
CA GLU A 63 -38.26 34.97 15.83
C GLU A 63 -39.02 35.20 14.52
N MET A 64 -38.56 34.58 13.43
CA MET A 64 -39.24 34.58 12.13
C MET A 64 -40.47 33.63 12.10
N GLY A 65 -40.80 32.98 13.21
CA GLY A 65 -41.99 32.13 13.35
C GLY A 65 -41.85 30.72 12.77
N PHE A 66 -40.75 30.39 12.11
CA PHE A 66 -40.56 29.09 11.45
C PHE A 66 -40.43 27.89 12.41
N SER A 67 -40.40 28.13 13.73
CA SER A 67 -40.38 27.08 14.76
C SER A 67 -41.76 26.57 15.19
N SER A 68 -42.86 27.28 14.86
CA SER A 68 -44.23 26.85 15.17
C SER A 68 -44.98 26.49 13.89
N SER A 69 -45.79 25.43 13.94
CA SER A 69 -46.60 24.96 12.81
C SER A 69 -47.68 25.98 12.37
N GLU A 70 -47.91 27.05 13.14
CA GLU A 70 -49.03 27.98 12.99
C GLU A 70 -48.74 29.23 12.16
N THR A 71 -47.63 29.30 11.42
CA THR A 71 -47.40 30.46 10.53
C THR A 71 -48.16 30.33 9.22
N GLU A 72 -49.31 31.01 9.12
CA GLU A 72 -50.11 31.13 7.89
C GLU A 72 -49.40 31.93 6.77
N SER A 73 -48.34 32.69 7.08
CA SER A 73 -47.65 33.56 6.14
C SER A 73 -46.44 32.94 5.42
N ALA A 74 -45.93 31.81 5.88
CA ALA A 74 -44.76 31.15 5.30
C ALA A 74 -45.13 30.28 4.10
N THR A 75 -44.45 30.49 2.97
CA THR A 75 -44.62 29.63 1.80
C THR A 75 -44.14 28.20 2.10
N SER A 76 -44.70 27.20 1.40
CA SER A 76 -44.29 25.79 1.56
C SER A 76 -42.78 25.59 1.42
N ARG A 77 -42.16 26.32 0.48
CA ARG A 77 -40.72 26.27 0.20
C ARG A 77 -39.88 26.88 1.33
N GLU A 78 -40.31 27.98 1.93
CA GLU A 78 -39.60 28.58 3.06
C GLU A 78 -39.65 27.67 4.29
N ARG A 79 -40.77 26.99 4.51
CA ARG A 79 -40.92 25.99 5.59
C ARG A 79 -39.99 24.80 5.39
N GLU A 80 -39.86 24.29 4.16
CA GLU A 80 -38.93 23.21 3.83
C GLU A 80 -37.47 23.63 4.07
N LEU A 81 -37.08 24.81 3.58
CA LEU A 81 -35.73 25.36 3.79
C LEU A 81 -35.44 25.58 5.28
N ALA A 82 -36.39 26.14 6.04
CA ALA A 82 -36.24 26.34 7.47
C ALA A 82 -36.09 25.00 8.21
N ASN A 83 -36.85 23.97 7.83
CA ASN A 83 -36.74 22.63 8.41
C ASN A 83 -35.40 21.96 8.07
N MET A 84 -34.91 22.10 6.84
CA MET A 84 -33.58 21.63 6.46
C MET A 84 -32.49 22.35 7.25
N VAL A 85 -32.60 23.66 7.42
CA VAL A 85 -31.65 24.43 8.25
C VAL A 85 -31.75 24.01 9.71
N LEU A 86 -32.94 23.77 10.26
CA LEU A 86 -33.12 23.26 11.62
C LEU A 86 -32.48 21.89 11.80
N SER A 87 -32.66 20.99 10.82
CA SER A 87 -32.04 19.67 10.76
C SER A 87 -30.51 19.76 10.75
N LEU A 88 -29.94 20.67 9.94
CA LEU A 88 -28.51 20.92 9.90
C LEU A 88 -27.99 21.56 11.19
N LEU A 89 -28.78 22.41 11.85
CA LEU A 89 -28.45 23.00 13.15
C LEU A 89 -28.56 21.97 14.28
N ASP A 90 -29.44 20.97 14.14
CA ASP A 90 -29.56 19.80 15.03
C ASP A 90 -28.50 18.72 14.75
N ALA A 91 -27.61 18.92 13.77
CA ALA A 91 -26.46 18.06 13.52
C ALA A 91 -25.50 17.96 14.71
N GLY A 92 -25.75 18.64 15.84
CA GLY A 92 -25.11 18.42 17.13
C GLY A 92 -25.44 17.09 17.83
N ARG A 93 -25.99 16.09 17.13
CA ARG A 93 -26.30 14.75 17.67
C ARG A 93 -25.26 13.68 17.35
N TRP A 94 -24.01 14.07 17.09
CA TRP A 94 -22.92 13.09 17.13
C TRP A 94 -22.82 12.59 18.57
N ASP A 95 -23.11 11.30 18.79
CA ASP A 95 -22.90 10.68 20.09
C ASP A 95 -21.41 10.84 20.44
N PRO A 96 -21.06 11.56 21.52
CA PRO A 96 -19.66 11.76 21.90
C PRO A 96 -18.94 10.42 22.10
N THR A 97 -19.67 9.38 22.48
CA THR A 97 -19.15 8.01 22.60
C THR A 97 -18.77 7.45 21.23
N GLN A 98 -19.57 7.69 20.19
CA GLN A 98 -19.27 7.28 18.83
C GLN A 98 -18.05 8.02 18.29
N LEU A 99 -17.95 9.33 18.55
CA LEU A 99 -16.80 10.13 18.14
C LEU A 99 -15.51 9.65 18.83
N PHE A 100 -15.59 9.30 20.11
CA PHE A 100 -14.46 8.71 20.83
C PHE A 100 -14.04 7.36 20.25
N LYS A 101 -14.99 6.46 19.99
CA LYS A 101 -14.72 5.16 19.33
C LYS A 101 -14.10 5.34 17.94
N GLN A 102 -14.57 6.32 17.18
CA GLN A 102 -13.99 6.65 15.88
C GLN A 102 -12.56 7.17 16.03
N ALA A 103 -12.30 8.07 16.99
CA ALA A 103 -10.96 8.58 17.25
C ALA A 103 -9.99 7.46 17.67
N GLU A 104 -10.45 6.53 18.52
CA GLU A 104 -9.68 5.35 18.91
C GLU A 104 -9.38 4.45 17.71
N THR A 105 -10.37 4.19 16.86
CA THR A 105 -10.20 3.41 15.63
C THR A 105 -9.19 4.07 14.69
N ILE A 106 -9.32 5.38 14.46
CA ILE A 106 -8.40 6.16 13.62
C ILE A 106 -6.99 6.10 14.20
N SER A 107 -6.83 6.25 15.52
CA SER A 107 -5.53 6.15 16.18
C SER A 107 -4.90 4.77 15.98
N GLY A 108 -5.68 3.69 16.13
CA GLY A 108 -5.22 2.33 15.87
C GLY A 108 -4.75 2.14 14.43
N LEU A 109 -5.54 2.59 13.45
CA LEU A 109 -5.19 2.51 12.03
C LEU A 109 -3.94 3.35 11.69
N MET A 110 -3.76 4.50 12.33
CA MET A 110 -2.55 5.32 12.16
C MET A 110 -1.30 4.61 12.69
N GLN A 111 -1.40 3.95 13.84
CA GLN A 111 -0.29 3.17 14.41
C GLN A 111 0.06 1.98 13.51
N GLU A 112 -0.93 1.26 12.99
CA GLU A 112 -0.73 0.16 12.05
C GLU A 112 -0.06 0.64 10.76
N ARG A 113 -0.53 1.76 10.20
CA ARG A 113 0.08 2.39 9.02
C ARG A 113 1.55 2.74 9.26
N GLU A 114 1.87 3.31 10.41
CA GLU A 114 3.24 3.70 10.74
C GLU A 114 4.16 2.47 10.84
N LEU A 115 3.68 1.41 11.50
CA LEU A 115 4.41 0.14 11.56
C LEU A 115 4.69 -0.42 10.16
N MET A 116 3.68 -0.45 9.28
CA MET A 116 3.87 -0.91 7.89
C MET A 116 4.88 -0.06 7.13
N LEU A 117 4.84 1.26 7.28
CA LEU A 117 5.81 2.16 6.64
C LEU A 117 7.23 1.88 7.13
N GLN A 118 7.40 1.65 8.44
CA GLN A 118 8.69 1.30 9.01
C GLN A 118 9.21 -0.02 8.42
N LEU A 119 8.38 -1.07 8.38
CA LEU A 119 8.75 -2.37 7.81
C LEU A 119 9.16 -2.25 6.34
N PHE A 120 8.40 -1.52 5.52
CA PHE A 120 8.75 -1.30 4.12
C PHE A 120 10.04 -0.50 3.95
N SER A 121 10.30 0.47 4.84
CA SER A 121 11.53 1.25 4.81
C SER A 121 12.76 0.41 5.13
N GLU A 122 12.65 -0.48 6.13
CA GLU A 122 13.70 -1.40 6.55
C GLU A 122 13.98 -2.43 5.46
N GLU A 123 12.94 -3.04 4.89
CA GLU A 123 13.07 -4.00 3.80
C GLU A 123 13.74 -3.38 2.57
N ARG A 124 13.36 -2.15 2.22
CA ARG A 124 13.99 -1.42 1.12
C ARG A 124 15.46 -1.12 1.41
N ALA A 125 15.80 -0.77 2.65
CA ALA A 125 17.18 -0.53 3.06
C ALA A 125 18.01 -1.83 3.00
N ARG A 126 17.44 -2.95 3.47
CA ARG A 126 18.05 -4.28 3.39
C ARG A 126 18.34 -4.67 1.95
N TRP A 127 17.33 -4.62 1.08
CA TRP A 127 17.46 -4.92 -0.35
C TRP A 127 18.52 -4.06 -1.04
N LYS A 128 18.56 -2.75 -0.72
CA LYS A 128 19.57 -1.85 -1.26
C LYS A 128 20.99 -2.27 -0.85
N SER A 129 21.18 -2.62 0.42
CA SER A 129 22.49 -3.06 0.92
C SER A 129 22.96 -4.38 0.30
N GLU A 130 22.03 -5.31 0.06
CA GLU A 130 22.31 -6.57 -0.61
C GLU A 130 22.71 -6.34 -2.07
N LYS A 131 21.94 -5.52 -2.78
CA LYS A 131 22.24 -5.13 -4.16
C LYS A 131 23.63 -4.48 -4.26
N GLU A 132 23.97 -3.53 -3.38
CA GLU A 132 25.30 -2.92 -3.34
C GLU A 132 26.42 -3.93 -3.01
N GLY A 133 26.12 -4.95 -2.19
CA GLY A 133 27.03 -6.06 -1.92
C GLY A 133 27.29 -6.92 -3.16
N TRP A 134 26.23 -7.23 -3.92
CA TRP A 134 26.33 -7.97 -5.17
C TRP A 134 27.08 -7.17 -6.25
N GLU A 135 26.79 -5.88 -6.38
CA GLU A 135 27.48 -4.99 -7.32
C GLU A 135 28.99 -4.94 -7.03
N ARG A 136 29.38 -4.72 -5.78
CA ARG A 136 30.80 -4.74 -5.38
C ARG A 136 31.47 -6.08 -5.62
N SER A 137 30.76 -7.18 -5.39
CA SER A 137 31.28 -8.53 -5.63
C SER A 137 31.47 -8.79 -7.12
N ALA A 138 30.51 -8.37 -7.95
CA ALA A 138 30.61 -8.46 -9.40
C ALA A 138 31.77 -7.61 -9.94
N GLU A 139 31.92 -6.39 -9.45
CA GLU A 139 33.05 -5.52 -9.80
C GLU A 139 34.40 -6.14 -9.42
N ALA A 140 34.52 -6.73 -8.23
CA ALA A 140 35.74 -7.40 -7.80
C ALA A 140 36.11 -8.58 -8.70
N LEU A 141 35.13 -9.38 -9.13
CA LEU A 141 35.33 -10.49 -10.06
C LEU A 141 35.76 -10.01 -11.45
N ILE A 142 35.16 -8.92 -11.94
CA ILE A 142 35.53 -8.30 -13.22
C ILE A 142 36.97 -7.73 -13.13
N ALA A 143 37.30 -7.07 -12.03
CA ALA A 143 38.63 -6.51 -11.77
C ALA A 143 39.71 -7.61 -11.67
N GLN A 144 39.39 -8.74 -11.01
CA GLN A 144 40.28 -9.89 -10.95
C GLN A 144 40.53 -10.47 -12.36
N LYS A 145 39.47 -10.70 -13.14
CA LYS A 145 39.58 -11.22 -14.51
C LYS A 145 40.41 -10.30 -15.41
N THR A 146 40.23 -8.98 -15.30
CA THR A 146 41.00 -8.00 -16.09
C THR A 146 42.46 -7.91 -15.64
N LYS A 147 42.75 -8.04 -14.35
CA LYS A 147 44.12 -8.09 -13.81
C LYS A 147 44.86 -9.38 -14.14
N GLU A 148 44.15 -10.49 -14.34
CA GLU A 148 44.72 -11.76 -14.83
C GLU A 148 44.94 -11.77 -16.36
N ALA A 149 44.38 -10.81 -17.10
CA ALA A 149 44.47 -10.70 -18.56
C ALA A 149 45.52 -9.71 -19.18
N PRO A 150 46.50 -9.09 -18.48
CA PRO A 150 47.35 -8.08 -19.09
C PRO A 150 48.49 -8.64 -19.97
N ASP A 151 48.68 -9.96 -20.06
CA ASP A 151 49.82 -10.55 -20.80
C ASP A 151 49.44 -11.48 -21.97
N ALA A 152 48.14 -11.67 -22.25
CA ALA A 152 47.72 -12.55 -23.36
C ALA A 152 47.90 -11.93 -24.77
N PHE A 153 48.36 -10.67 -24.87
CA PHE A 153 48.50 -9.96 -26.15
C PHE A 153 49.92 -9.48 -26.45
N LYS A 154 50.94 -9.83 -25.65
CA LYS A 154 52.33 -9.37 -25.87
C LYS A 154 53.40 -10.46 -26.01
N THR A 155 53.03 -11.74 -26.06
CA THR A 155 53.94 -12.82 -26.47
C THR A 155 53.47 -13.48 -27.75
N GLU A 156 53.93 -12.94 -28.87
CA GLU A 156 54.02 -13.68 -30.12
C GLU A 156 54.95 -14.89 -29.95
N VAL A 157 54.58 -16.02 -30.57
CA VAL A 157 55.49 -17.03 -31.12
C VAL A 157 56.49 -17.66 -30.14
N SER A 158 56.14 -18.79 -29.53
CA SER A 158 57.01 -19.98 -29.42
C SER A 158 56.30 -21.17 -28.74
N HIS A 159 56.10 -22.23 -29.52
CA HIS A 159 56.23 -23.64 -29.12
C HIS A 159 55.36 -24.19 -27.97
N SER A 160 54.31 -24.90 -28.40
CA SER A 160 53.85 -26.21 -27.89
C SER A 160 54.59 -26.83 -26.69
N ARG A 161 53.85 -27.11 -25.61
CA ARG A 161 53.56 -28.47 -25.07
C ARG A 161 52.79 -28.43 -23.74
N ILE A 162 51.61 -29.08 -23.74
CA ILE A 162 51.06 -30.04 -22.75
C ILE A 162 51.17 -29.60 -21.26
N THR A 163 50.10 -29.35 -20.49
CA THR A 163 49.20 -30.36 -19.88
C THR A 163 47.98 -29.70 -19.23
N THR A 164 46.86 -30.41 -19.32
CA THR A 164 45.59 -30.22 -18.62
C THR A 164 45.70 -29.98 -17.11
N ARG A 165 44.97 -28.99 -16.58
CA ARG A 165 44.30 -29.11 -15.27
C ARG A 165 43.06 -28.21 -15.21
N ASN A 166 41.98 -28.72 -15.78
CA ASN A 166 40.62 -28.23 -15.51
C ASN A 166 40.30 -28.44 -14.03
N SER A 167 40.14 -27.37 -13.27
CA SER A 167 39.28 -27.34 -12.08
C SER A 167 38.09 -26.42 -12.36
N ALA A 168 37.44 -26.63 -13.49
CA ALA A 168 36.07 -26.15 -13.67
C ALA A 168 35.20 -27.09 -12.84
N ILE A 169 34.58 -26.57 -11.78
CA ILE A 169 33.47 -27.24 -11.12
C ILE A 169 32.48 -27.56 -12.24
N PRO A 170 32.23 -28.84 -12.53
CA PRO A 170 31.42 -29.16 -13.68
C PRO A 170 30.00 -28.62 -13.48
N ILE A 171 29.41 -28.18 -14.58
CA ILE A 171 28.14 -27.45 -14.63
C ILE A 171 27.02 -28.19 -13.87
N TRP A 172 27.06 -29.52 -13.79
CA TRP A 172 26.12 -30.31 -12.99
C TRP A 172 26.20 -30.03 -11.48
N ILE A 173 27.38 -29.74 -10.92
CA ILE A 173 27.52 -29.34 -9.51
C ILE A 173 26.97 -27.92 -9.29
N ALA A 174 27.14 -27.01 -10.25
CA ALA A 174 26.56 -25.67 -10.17
C ALA A 174 25.02 -25.72 -10.25
N ILE A 175 24.46 -26.61 -11.06
CA ILE A 175 23.01 -26.85 -11.15
C ILE A 175 22.49 -27.46 -9.85
N ASP A 176 23.21 -28.41 -9.25
CA ASP A 176 22.80 -29.02 -7.97
C ASP A 176 22.79 -28.02 -6.81
N ILE A 177 23.76 -27.09 -6.77
CA ILE A 177 23.78 -26.02 -5.76
C ILE A 177 22.63 -25.03 -6.00
N LEU A 178 22.33 -24.70 -7.25
CA LEU A 178 21.22 -23.81 -7.60
C LEU A 178 19.87 -24.46 -7.27
N GLN A 179 19.71 -25.77 -7.51
CA GLN A 179 18.49 -26.50 -7.16
C GLN A 179 18.31 -26.70 -5.66
N LEU A 180 19.41 -26.83 -4.90
CA LEU A 180 19.38 -26.87 -3.43
C LEU A 180 19.02 -25.50 -2.84
N ALA A 181 19.52 -24.41 -3.42
CA ALA A 181 19.22 -23.04 -2.99
C ALA A 181 17.78 -22.60 -3.28
N ILE A 182 17.15 -23.16 -4.33
CA ILE A 182 15.77 -22.86 -4.72
C ILE A 182 14.78 -23.91 -4.14
N GLY A 183 15.26 -24.93 -3.42
CA GLY A 183 14.41 -25.93 -2.77
C GLY A 183 13.67 -26.87 -3.73
N ILE A 184 14.24 -27.10 -4.93
CA ILE A 184 13.62 -27.91 -6.00
C ILE A 184 14.01 -29.40 -5.89
N ARG A 185 15.03 -29.75 -5.10
CA ARG A 185 15.50 -31.14 -4.95
C ARG A 185 14.91 -31.78 -3.70
N GLN A 186 13.95 -32.69 -3.86
CA GLN A 186 13.56 -33.67 -2.84
C GLN A 186 14.41 -34.94 -2.96
#